data_AF-A0A0L0IUC1-F1
#
_entry.id   AF-A0A0L0IUC1-F1
#
_cell.length_a   1.000
_cell.length_b   1.000
_cell.length_c   1.000
_cell.angle_alpha   90.00
_cell.angle_beta   90.00
_cell.angle_gamma   90.00
#
_symmetry.space_group_name_H-M   'P 1'
#
loop_
_entity.id
_entity.type
_entity.pdbx_description
1 polymer ?
#
loop_
_entity_poly.entity_id
_entity_poly.type
_entity_poly.pdbx_seq_one_letter_code
_entity_poly.pdbx_strand_id
1 'polypeptide(L)'
;MKSKPVFGTALAGALVCALAAVPARADVIENPVAVFSGLDKITGRITSFDVYIGETVQFGALQVTPRVCHTRPQTENPLTTAFVQVDEVTLNNEIQRIFSGWMFAASPGLHGVEHAVYDVWLTDCRQTSTVPPPAGYSGPPVTVVEEGADTLGGAAGTGEQAEGAMGTVPAPRPKPPLF
;
A
#
# COMPACT_ATOMS: atom_id res chain seq x y z
N MET A 1 -66.87 34.02 -0.69
CA MET A 1 -65.47 33.78 -1.10
C MET A 1 -64.58 34.85 -0.46
N LYS A 2 -63.72 34.47 0.49
CA LYS A 2 -62.62 35.34 0.97
C LYS A 2 -61.55 34.45 1.61
N SER A 3 -60.52 34.14 0.84
CA SER A 3 -59.32 33.42 1.24
C SER A 3 -58.41 34.34 2.06
N LYS A 4 -57.91 33.85 3.20
CA LYS A 4 -56.85 34.51 3.98
C LYS A 4 -55.52 33.80 3.71
N PRO A 5 -54.42 34.50 3.45
CA PRO A 5 -53.13 33.88 3.20
C PRO A 5 -52.38 33.62 4.51
N VAL A 6 -51.83 32.41 4.65
CA VAL A 6 -50.95 31.99 5.75
C VAL A 6 -49.51 32.25 5.31
N PHE A 7 -48.99 33.44 5.61
CA PHE A 7 -47.56 33.79 5.50
C PHE A 7 -47.05 34.05 6.92
N GLY A 8 -46.43 33.07 7.58
CA GLY A 8 -45.93 33.31 8.94
C GLY A 8 -44.97 32.29 9.54
N THR A 9 -44.82 31.08 9.00
CA THR A 9 -44.04 30.02 9.67
C THR A 9 -42.75 29.59 8.96
N ALA A 10 -42.37 30.22 7.83
CA ALA A 10 -41.22 29.77 7.05
C ALA A 10 -39.84 30.18 7.61
N LEU A 11 -39.76 31.20 8.49
CA LEU A 11 -38.47 31.75 8.91
C LEU A 11 -37.79 30.96 10.04
N ALA A 12 -38.55 30.21 10.86
CA ALA A 12 -38.00 29.48 12.01
C ALA A 12 -37.31 28.16 11.62
N GLY A 13 -37.71 27.53 10.51
CA GLY A 13 -37.11 26.27 10.05
C GLY A 13 -35.71 26.43 9.44
N ALA A 14 -35.43 27.58 8.81
CA ALA A 14 -34.15 27.81 8.14
C ALA A 14 -32.98 28.03 9.11
N LEU A 15 -33.23 28.58 10.31
CA LEU A 15 -32.19 28.82 11.31
C LEU A 15 -31.72 27.53 12.01
N VAL A 16 -32.59 26.51 12.11
CA VAL A 16 -32.27 25.23 12.76
C VAL A 16 -31.37 24.35 11.87
N CYS A 17 -31.53 24.37 10.55
CA CYS A 17 -30.68 23.59 9.64
C CYS A 17 -29.23 24.10 9.56
N ALA A 18 -28.99 25.39 9.83
CA ALA A 18 -27.64 25.97 9.76
C ALA A 18 -26.73 25.55 10.93
N LEU A 19 -27.29 25.12 12.05
CA LEU A 19 -26.54 24.72 13.26
C LEU A 19 -26.15 23.23 13.28
N ALA A 20 -26.60 22.43 12.32
CA ALA A 20 -26.34 20.98 12.27
C ALA A 20 -25.25 20.56 11.26
N ALA A 21 -24.58 21.50 10.60
CA ALA A 21 -23.49 21.20 9.66
C ALA A 21 -22.19 20.88 10.40
N VAL A 22 -22.08 19.67 10.95
CA VAL A 22 -20.80 19.16 11.48
C VAL A 22 -19.92 18.75 10.29
N PRO A 23 -18.70 19.28 10.14
CA PRO A 23 -17.81 18.87 9.05
C PRO A 23 -17.37 17.42 9.26
N ALA A 24 -17.62 16.56 8.26
CA ALA A 24 -17.05 15.23 8.23
C ALA A 24 -15.52 15.34 8.07
N ARG A 25 -14.77 14.75 9.00
CA ARG A 25 -13.31 14.65 8.92
C ARG A 25 -12.98 13.38 8.15
N ALA A 26 -12.37 13.51 6.98
CA ALA A 26 -11.80 12.38 6.25
C ALA A 26 -10.37 12.17 6.78
N ASP A 27 -10.19 11.18 7.65
CA ASP A 27 -8.88 10.90 8.24
C ASP A 27 -7.96 10.25 7.19
N VAL A 28 -6.76 10.81 7.09
CA VAL A 28 -5.68 10.33 6.22
C VAL A 28 -4.62 9.73 7.14
N ILE A 29 -4.19 8.51 6.85
CA ILE A 29 -3.07 7.90 7.56
C ILE A 29 -1.84 8.02 6.67
N GLU A 30 -0.83 8.76 7.16
CA GLU A 30 0.47 8.87 6.50
C GLU A 30 1.31 7.63 6.79
N ASN A 31 1.93 7.09 5.75
CA ASN A 31 2.75 5.88 5.83
C ASN A 31 4.18 6.18 5.38
N PRO A 32 5.20 5.72 6.14
CA PRO A 32 6.61 5.90 5.82
C PRO A 32 7.13 4.98 4.71
N VAL A 33 6.39 3.93 4.34
CA VAL A 33 6.79 2.94 3.33
C VAL A 33 5.71 2.84 2.26
N ALA A 34 6.14 2.92 1.01
CA ALA A 34 5.34 2.65 -0.17
C ALA A 34 5.75 1.31 -0.78
N VAL A 35 4.79 0.43 -1.03
CA VAL A 35 5.02 -0.89 -1.63
C VAL A 35 4.66 -0.82 -3.10
N PHE A 36 5.64 -1.08 -3.95
CA PHE A 36 5.48 -1.10 -5.40
C PHE A 36 5.54 -2.52 -5.94
N SER A 37 4.87 -2.74 -7.05
CA SER A 37 5.08 -3.89 -7.89
C SER A 37 5.67 -3.45 -9.22
N GLY A 38 6.74 -4.13 -9.62
CA GLY A 38 7.43 -3.92 -10.88
C GLY A 38 7.29 -5.15 -11.77
N LEU A 39 6.82 -4.99 -13.00
CA LEU A 39 6.82 -6.02 -14.04
C LEU A 39 7.99 -5.78 -14.99
N ASP A 40 8.82 -6.78 -15.19
CA ASP A 40 9.75 -6.83 -16.30
C ASP A 40 9.07 -7.50 -17.50
N LYS A 41 8.80 -6.75 -18.58
CA LYS A 41 8.14 -7.25 -19.80
C LYS A 41 9.02 -8.19 -20.62
N ILE A 42 10.34 -8.16 -20.43
CA ILE A 42 11.28 -9.04 -21.11
C ILE A 42 11.24 -10.43 -20.50
N THR A 43 11.27 -10.51 -19.17
CA THR A 43 11.28 -11.79 -18.45
C THR A 43 9.89 -12.26 -17.99
N GLY A 44 8.88 -11.40 -18.03
CA GLY A 44 7.53 -11.66 -17.53
C GLY A 44 7.43 -11.80 -16.01
N ARG A 45 8.46 -11.37 -15.26
CA ARG A 45 8.49 -11.49 -13.79
C ARG A 45 7.95 -10.24 -13.12
N ILE A 46 7.07 -10.44 -12.14
CA ILE A 46 6.60 -9.38 -11.24
C ILE A 46 7.37 -9.50 -9.92
N THR A 47 7.89 -8.39 -9.45
CA THR A 47 8.58 -8.29 -8.15
C THR A 47 7.94 -7.21 -7.30
N SER A 48 7.85 -7.47 -6.00
CA SER A 48 7.39 -6.47 -5.03
C SER A 48 8.60 -5.90 -4.32
N PHE A 49 8.65 -4.59 -4.16
CA PHE A 49 9.71 -3.92 -3.43
C PHE A 49 9.16 -2.76 -2.59
N ASP A 50 9.71 -2.65 -1.39
CA ASP A 50 9.39 -1.58 -0.45
C ASP A 50 10.30 -0.38 -0.73
N VAL A 51 9.72 0.82 -0.72
CA VAL A 51 10.46 2.06 -0.90
C VAL A 51 10.10 3.03 0.20
N TYR A 52 11.11 3.55 0.88
CA TYR A 52 10.92 4.55 1.91
C TYR A 52 10.55 5.91 1.32
N ILE A 53 9.70 6.68 2.01
CA ILE A 53 9.35 8.03 1.54
C ILE A 53 10.58 8.91 1.44
N GLY A 54 10.80 9.48 0.26
CA GLY A 54 11.94 10.33 -0.06
C GLY A 54 13.20 9.57 -0.50
N GLU A 55 13.18 8.24 -0.49
CA GLU A 55 14.23 7.40 -1.05
C GLU A 55 13.99 7.17 -2.55
N THR A 56 15.08 6.98 -3.30
CA THR A 56 15.04 6.56 -4.69
C THR A 56 15.53 5.12 -4.81
N VAL A 57 14.65 4.23 -5.26
CA VAL A 57 14.99 2.83 -5.53
C VAL A 57 15.03 2.60 -7.03
N GLN A 58 15.99 1.79 -7.49
CA GLN A 58 16.15 1.46 -8.89
C GLN A 58 15.47 0.12 -9.22
N PHE A 59 14.56 0.12 -10.20
CA PHE A 59 13.94 -1.05 -10.79
C PHE A 59 14.25 -1.08 -12.29
N GLY A 60 15.23 -1.90 -12.69
CA GLY A 60 15.70 -1.94 -14.08
C GLY A 60 16.27 -0.59 -14.51
N ALA A 61 15.67 -0.01 -15.55
CA ALA A 61 16.02 1.33 -16.05
C ALA A 61 15.25 2.46 -15.36
N LEU A 62 14.31 2.15 -14.46
CA LEU A 62 13.48 3.14 -13.78
C LEU A 62 14.00 3.43 -12.37
N GLN A 63 14.02 4.69 -11.99
CA GLN A 63 14.27 5.18 -10.64
C GLN A 63 12.96 5.69 -10.05
N VAL A 64 12.49 5.05 -8.98
CA VAL A 64 11.19 5.29 -8.38
C VAL A 64 11.40 6.01 -7.05
N THR A 65 10.77 7.18 -6.92
CA THR A 65 10.88 8.04 -5.72
C THR A 65 9.48 8.41 -5.21
N PRO A 66 8.93 7.70 -4.22
CA PRO A 66 7.70 8.10 -3.56
C PRO A 66 7.97 9.31 -2.66
N ARG A 67 7.13 10.34 -2.76
CA ARG A 67 7.20 11.55 -1.91
C ARG A 67 6.16 11.53 -0.79
N VAL A 68 5.05 10.84 -1.02
CA VAL A 68 3.90 10.76 -0.11
C VAL A 68 3.23 9.41 -0.30
N CYS A 69 2.77 8.77 0.77
CA CYS A 69 1.97 7.54 0.71
C CYS A 69 0.89 7.57 1.81
N HIS A 70 -0.37 7.45 1.40
CA HIS A 70 -1.54 7.61 2.25
C HIS A 70 -2.44 6.38 2.19
N THR A 71 -2.96 5.97 3.33
CA THR A 71 -4.04 4.97 3.47
C THR A 71 -5.28 5.58 4.14
N ARG A 72 -6.40 4.88 4.05
CA ARG A 72 -7.63 5.19 4.79
C ARG A 72 -7.79 4.28 6.00
N PRO A 73 -8.48 4.74 7.05
CA PRO A 73 -8.90 3.87 8.14
C PRO A 73 -9.87 2.79 7.63
N GLN A 74 -9.93 1.67 8.34
CA GLN A 74 -10.76 0.51 7.98
C GLN A 74 -12.28 0.78 8.05
N THR A 75 -12.69 1.92 8.61
CA THR A 75 -14.09 2.36 8.70
C THR A 75 -14.59 3.02 7.41
N GLU A 76 -13.70 3.35 6.49
CA GLU A 76 -14.01 3.97 5.20
C GLU A 76 -13.63 3.03 4.05
N ASN A 77 -14.10 3.32 2.83
CA ASN A 77 -13.68 2.58 1.65
C ASN A 77 -12.13 2.62 1.51
N PRO A 78 -11.47 1.46 1.36
CA PRO A 78 -10.02 1.40 1.29
C PRO A 78 -9.53 2.17 0.06
N LEU A 79 -8.74 3.20 0.31
CA LEU A 79 -8.11 4.00 -0.72
C LEU A 79 -6.66 4.27 -0.34
N THR A 80 -5.77 3.62 -1.08
CA THR A 80 -4.33 3.78 -0.93
C THR A 80 -3.79 4.57 -2.12
N THR A 81 -3.11 5.68 -1.82
CA THR A 81 -2.61 6.61 -2.84
C THR A 81 -1.21 7.05 -2.51
N ALA A 82 -0.37 7.23 -3.53
CA ALA A 82 0.98 7.73 -3.35
C ALA A 82 1.31 8.77 -4.42
N PHE A 83 2.02 9.83 -4.04
CA PHE A 83 2.62 10.73 -5.02
C PHE A 83 4.02 10.23 -5.35
N VAL A 84 4.26 9.93 -6.61
CA VAL A 84 5.46 9.23 -7.07
C VAL A 84 6.08 9.99 -8.22
N GLN A 85 7.40 10.10 -8.17
CA GLN A 85 8.23 10.58 -9.27
C GLN A 85 9.00 9.39 -9.83
N VAL A 86 8.92 9.18 -11.14
CA VAL A 86 9.66 8.11 -11.81
C VAL A 86 10.53 8.72 -12.89
N ASP A 87 11.82 8.45 -12.77
CA ASP A 87 12.85 8.86 -13.69
C ASP A 87 13.34 7.64 -14.47
N GLU A 88 13.61 7.80 -15.76
CA GLU A 88 14.24 6.78 -16.61
C GLU A 88 15.73 7.09 -16.75
N VAL A 89 16.55 6.06 -16.62
CA VAL A 89 17.98 6.09 -16.95
C VAL A 89 18.16 5.57 -18.36
N THR A 90 18.46 6.47 -19.30
CA THR A 90 18.64 6.12 -20.71
C THR A 90 19.93 5.35 -20.94
N LEU A 91 20.08 4.76 -22.15
CA LEU A 91 21.33 4.10 -22.58
C LEU A 91 22.56 5.03 -22.55
N ASN A 92 22.35 6.34 -22.66
CA ASN A 92 23.40 7.35 -22.58
C ASN A 92 23.67 7.81 -21.13
N ASN A 93 23.05 7.14 -20.15
CA ASN A 93 23.15 7.45 -18.72
C ASN A 93 22.60 8.85 -18.37
N GLU A 94 21.63 9.34 -19.15
CA GLU A 94 20.86 10.55 -18.84
C GLU A 94 19.64 10.19 -17.99
N ILE A 95 19.34 11.01 -16.99
CA ILE A 95 18.17 10.85 -16.12
C ILE A 95 17.07 11.77 -16.61
N GLN A 96 15.95 11.19 -17.05
CA GLN A 96 14.81 11.93 -17.56
C GLN A 96 13.54 11.60 -16.79
N ARG A 97 12.77 12.61 -16.39
CA ARG A 97 11.51 12.38 -15.67
C ARG A 97 10.41 11.97 -16.63
N ILE A 98 9.95 10.73 -16.52
CA ILE A 98 8.88 10.19 -17.36
C ILE A 98 7.51 10.27 -16.68
N PHE A 99 7.48 10.32 -15.34
CA PHE A 99 6.24 10.41 -14.59
C PHE A 99 6.39 11.23 -13.31
N SER A 100 5.36 12.01 -13.00
CA SER A 100 5.22 12.72 -11.74
C SER A 100 3.74 12.91 -11.44
N GLY A 101 3.20 12.11 -10.52
CA GLY A 101 1.77 12.14 -10.27
C GLY A 101 1.32 11.22 -9.15
N TRP A 102 0.00 11.20 -8.94
CA TRP A 102 -0.65 10.32 -7.98
C TRP A 102 -0.90 8.94 -8.58
N MET A 103 -0.48 7.90 -7.87
CA MET A 103 -0.78 6.50 -8.15
C MET A 103 -1.85 5.99 -7.17
N PHE A 104 -2.69 5.06 -7.63
CA PHE A 104 -3.79 4.49 -6.86
C PHE A 104 -3.67 2.98 -6.80
N ALA A 105 -3.49 2.41 -5.61
CA ALA A 105 -3.30 0.97 -5.46
C ALA A 105 -4.52 0.14 -5.90
N ALA A 106 -5.73 0.68 -5.68
CA ALA A 106 -6.98 0.03 -6.07
C ALA A 106 -7.24 0.08 -7.59
N SER A 107 -6.52 0.92 -8.33
CA SER A 107 -6.68 1.06 -9.78
C SER A 107 -5.34 1.35 -10.46
N PRO A 108 -4.42 0.36 -10.50
CA PRO A 108 -3.10 0.53 -11.10
C PRO A 108 -3.16 0.96 -12.56
N GLY A 109 -4.13 0.44 -13.33
CA GLY A 109 -4.29 0.76 -14.75
C GLY A 109 -4.72 2.21 -15.05
N LEU A 110 -5.05 3.02 -14.03
CA LEU A 110 -5.40 4.43 -14.24
C LEU A 110 -4.16 5.33 -14.19
N HIS A 111 -3.23 5.06 -13.26
CA HIS A 111 -2.07 5.91 -13.00
C HIS A 111 -0.81 5.12 -12.60
N GLY A 112 -0.57 3.96 -13.22
CA GLY A 112 0.72 3.27 -13.20
C GLY A 112 1.67 3.81 -14.26
N VAL A 113 2.97 3.58 -14.09
CA VAL A 113 3.95 3.85 -15.14
C VAL A 113 4.08 2.62 -16.00
N GLU A 114 3.70 2.78 -17.26
CA GLU A 114 3.82 1.76 -18.30
C GLU A 114 5.00 2.14 -19.21
N HIS A 115 6.17 1.58 -18.96
CA HIS A 115 7.36 1.80 -19.80
C HIS A 115 7.48 0.69 -20.86
N ALA A 116 8.25 0.91 -21.92
CA ALA A 116 8.36 -0.04 -23.03
C ALA A 116 8.90 -1.42 -22.59
N VAL A 117 9.69 -1.44 -21.51
CA VAL A 117 10.40 -2.62 -21.00
C VAL A 117 9.95 -3.00 -19.58
N TYR A 118 9.56 -2.02 -18.77
CA TYR A 118 9.24 -2.19 -17.35
C TYR A 118 7.91 -1.53 -17.03
N ASP A 119 7.13 -2.09 -16.11
CA ASP A 119 5.98 -1.37 -15.54
C ASP A 119 6.16 -1.25 -14.05
N VAL A 120 5.72 -0.13 -13.48
CA VAL A 120 5.74 0.09 -12.04
C VAL A 120 4.42 0.70 -11.61
N TRP A 121 3.81 0.11 -10.59
CA TRP A 121 2.61 0.63 -9.98
C TRP A 121 2.64 0.46 -8.46
N LEU A 122 1.89 1.34 -7.78
CA LEU A 122 1.66 1.25 -6.34
C LEU A 122 0.76 0.07 -6.03
N THR A 123 1.12 -0.72 -5.03
CA THR A 123 0.31 -1.85 -4.55
C THR A 123 -0.20 -1.63 -3.13
N ASP A 124 0.58 -0.98 -2.26
CA ASP A 124 0.18 -0.72 -0.87
C ASP A 124 0.99 0.41 -0.23
N CYS A 125 0.55 0.93 0.92
CA CYS A 125 1.38 1.75 1.81
C CYS A 125 1.35 1.15 3.21
N ARG A 126 2.49 1.07 3.88
CA ARG A 126 2.61 0.41 5.19
C ARG A 126 3.38 1.25 6.19
N GLN A 127 3.06 1.05 7.47
CA GLN A 127 3.83 1.59 8.60
C GLN A 127 5.03 0.71 8.96
N THR A 128 4.96 -0.57 8.55
CA THR A 128 5.99 -1.58 8.79
C THR A 128 6.71 -1.95 7.51
N SER A 129 8.01 -2.18 7.59
CA SER A 129 8.77 -2.89 6.56
C SER A 129 9.70 -3.91 7.21
N THR A 130 9.99 -4.99 6.48
CA THR A 130 10.99 -5.99 6.86
C THR A 130 12.41 -5.53 6.54
N VAL A 131 12.55 -4.60 5.58
CA VAL A 131 13.85 -4.08 5.16
C VAL A 131 14.21 -2.92 6.08
N PRO A 132 15.40 -2.86 6.70
CA PRO A 132 15.78 -1.72 7.54
C PRO A 132 15.89 -0.43 6.72
N PRO A 133 15.52 0.75 7.29
CA PRO A 133 15.68 2.02 6.60
C PRO A 133 17.13 2.32 6.22
N PRO A 134 17.37 3.06 5.12
CA PRO A 134 18.72 3.46 4.73
C PRO A 134 19.34 4.42 5.76
N ALA A 135 20.68 4.43 5.82
CA ALA A 135 21.42 5.31 6.71
C ALA A 135 21.10 6.79 6.40
N GLY A 136 20.57 7.52 7.39
CA GLY A 136 20.20 8.93 7.24
C GLY A 136 18.75 9.17 6.78
N TYR A 137 17.88 8.17 6.82
CA TYR A 137 16.44 8.35 6.59
C TYR A 137 15.83 9.39 7.54
N SER A 138 15.15 10.39 6.97
CA SER A 138 14.53 11.51 7.69
C SER A 138 13.01 11.55 7.57
N GLY A 139 12.39 10.46 7.11
CA GLY A 139 10.93 10.39 6.91
C GLY A 139 10.15 10.01 8.18
N PRO A 140 8.83 9.73 8.06
CA PRO A 140 7.99 9.36 9.19
C PRO A 140 8.50 8.09 9.90
N PRO A 141 8.19 7.88 11.20
CA PRO A 141 8.73 6.75 11.96
C PRO A 141 8.30 5.41 11.35
N VAL A 142 9.27 4.51 11.16
CA VAL A 142 9.08 3.16 10.61
C VAL A 142 9.18 2.14 11.73
N THR A 143 8.23 1.20 11.78
CA THR A 143 8.34 0.02 12.63
C THR A 143 8.95 -1.14 11.83
N VAL A 144 10.21 -1.48 12.09
CA VAL A 144 10.88 -2.62 11.43
C VAL A 144 10.42 -3.91 12.10
N VAL A 145 9.92 -4.86 11.30
CA VAL A 145 9.53 -6.21 11.77
C VAL A 145 10.55 -7.20 11.23
N GLU A 146 11.22 -7.94 12.11
CA GLU A 146 12.11 -9.02 11.67
C GLU A 146 11.28 -10.17 11.10
N GLU A 147 11.67 -10.67 9.91
CA GLU A 147 11.04 -11.81 9.25
C GLU A 147 11.29 -13.08 10.07
N GLY A 148 10.43 -13.31 11.07
CA GLY A 148 10.58 -14.43 12.00
C GLY A 148 9.44 -14.62 12.99
N ALA A 149 8.33 -13.89 12.86
CA ALA A 149 7.14 -14.06 13.70
C ALA A 149 5.93 -14.48 12.85
N ASP A 150 5.99 -15.69 12.31
CA ASP A 150 4.78 -16.44 11.97
C ASP A 150 4.09 -16.84 13.28
N THR A 151 3.23 -15.97 13.79
CA THR A 151 2.23 -16.32 14.80
C THR A 151 0.85 -16.08 14.21
N LEU A 152 0.44 -16.96 13.29
CA LEU A 152 -0.97 -17.15 12.92
C LEU A 152 -1.39 -18.62 13.09
N GLY A 153 -1.23 -19.12 14.31
CA GLY A 153 -2.22 -19.99 14.94
C GLY A 153 -3.14 -19.10 15.78
N GLY A 154 -4.42 -19.03 15.41
CA GLY A 154 -5.41 -18.14 16.03
C GLY A 154 -5.51 -18.32 17.55
N ALA A 155 -5.60 -17.19 18.25
CA ALA A 155 -5.95 -17.15 19.66
C ALA A 155 -7.42 -17.57 19.84
N ALA A 156 -7.63 -18.86 20.11
CA ALA A 156 -8.85 -19.40 20.68
C ALA A 156 -8.48 -20.56 21.60
N GLY A 157 -8.92 -20.50 22.86
CA GLY A 157 -9.04 -21.67 23.73
C GLY A 157 -7.86 -21.92 24.67
N THR A 158 -8.06 -21.51 25.91
CA THR A 158 -7.70 -22.24 27.14
C THR A 158 -7.23 -23.70 26.95
N GLY A 159 -6.00 -23.96 27.43
CA GLY A 159 -5.57 -25.17 28.13
C GLY A 159 -5.62 -26.51 27.40
N GLU A 160 -4.45 -27.09 27.10
CA GLU A 160 -4.06 -28.43 27.55
C GLU A 160 -2.57 -28.63 27.25
N GLN A 161 -1.80 -29.11 28.23
CA GLN A 161 -0.41 -29.51 28.04
C GLN A 161 -0.37 -30.88 27.35
N ALA A 162 0.52 -31.06 26.36
CA ALA A 162 0.96 -32.38 25.94
C ALA A 162 2.39 -32.33 25.37
N GLU A 163 3.34 -32.81 26.18
CA GLU A 163 4.64 -33.32 25.75
C GLU A 163 4.50 -34.38 24.65
N GLY A 164 5.38 -34.36 23.64
CA GLY A 164 5.38 -35.42 22.63
C GLY A 164 6.40 -35.29 21.49
N ALA A 165 7.61 -35.78 21.75
CA ALA A 165 8.54 -36.48 20.85
C ALA A 165 8.74 -36.01 19.39
N MET A 166 9.99 -35.62 19.12
CA MET A 166 10.62 -35.47 17.81
C MET A 166 10.42 -36.71 16.92
N GLY A 167 9.62 -36.59 15.86
CA GLY A 167 9.41 -37.64 14.85
C GLY A 167 10.44 -37.56 13.73
N THR A 168 11.26 -38.60 13.58
CA THR A 168 12.24 -38.79 12.50
C THR A 168 11.56 -38.94 11.13
N VAL A 169 12.00 -38.16 10.14
CA VAL A 169 11.58 -38.27 8.73
C VAL A 169 12.03 -39.63 8.15
N PRO A 170 11.13 -40.44 7.56
CA PRO A 170 11.53 -41.70 6.94
C PRO A 170 12.19 -41.48 5.57
N ALA A 171 13.28 -42.21 5.30
CA ALA A 171 14.04 -42.14 4.06
C ALA A 171 13.24 -42.61 2.82
N PRO A 172 13.52 -42.08 1.61
CA PRO A 172 12.79 -42.45 0.39
C PRO A 172 13.09 -43.89 -0.06
N ARG A 173 12.07 -44.56 -0.61
CA ARG A 173 12.15 -45.92 -1.13
C ARG A 173 13.07 -46.03 -2.36
N PRO A 174 13.90 -47.08 -2.48
CA PRO A 174 14.73 -47.29 -3.67
C PRO A 174 13.89 -47.68 -4.89
N LYS A 175 14.32 -47.21 -6.06
CA LYS A 175 13.68 -47.47 -7.36
C LYS A 175 13.94 -48.93 -7.80
N PRO A 176 12.94 -49.65 -8.33
CA PRO A 176 13.10 -51.03 -8.77
C PRO A 176 14.02 -51.14 -10.01
N PRO A 177 14.70 -52.29 -10.20
CA PRO A 177 15.57 -52.50 -11.34
C PRO A 177 14.75 -52.65 -12.62
N LEU A 178 15.24 -52.00 -13.69
CA LEU A 178 14.74 -52.19 -15.04
C LEU A 178 15.22 -53.55 -15.54
N PHE A 179 14.28 -54.40 -15.96
CA PHE A 179 14.55 -55.45 -16.94
C PHE A 179 14.42 -54.86 -18.34
#